data_AF-A0A8E1V7T6-F1
#
_entry.id   AF-A0A8E1V7T6-F1
#
_cell.length_a   1.000
_cell.length_b   1.000
_cell.length_c   1.000
_cell.angle_alpha   90.00
_cell.angle_beta   90.00
_cell.angle_gamma   90.00
#
_symmetry.space_group_name_H-M   'P 1'
#
loop_
_entity.id
_entity.type
_entity.pdbx_description
1 polymer ?
#
loop_
_entity_poly.entity_id
_entity_poly.type
_entity_poly.pdbx_seq_one_letter_code
_entity_poly.pdbx_strand_id
1 'polypeptide(L)' 'MYVLVRLASGRVALVVQAGEKSLLKPKVHVFWSLHSQREVKPEALDLGDSFCTDTITGAEDSGLWHNVDLNRIWALESA' A
#
# COMPACT_ATOMS: atom_id res chain seq x y z
N MET A 1 -8.25 4.98 11.14
CA MET A 1 -6.77 5.12 11.21
C MET A 1 -6.22 4.32 10.05
N TYR A 2 -5.68 5.00 9.03
CA TYR A 2 -5.13 4.34 7.86
C TYR A 2 -3.68 3.93 8.14
N VAL A 3 -3.30 2.72 7.73
CA VAL A 3 -1.93 2.23 7.89
C VAL A 3 -1.26 2.27 6.53
N LEU A 4 -0.23 3.10 6.42
CA LEU A 4 0.57 3.22 5.22
C LEU A 4 1.88 2.48 5.42
N VAL A 5 2.37 1.86 4.35
CA VAL A 5 3.59 1.09 4.35
C VAL A 5 4.43 1.41 3.13
N ARG A 6 5.74 1.42 3.35
CA ARG A 6 6.73 1.54 2.28
C ARG A 6 7.14 0.16 1.82
N LEU A 7 7.05 -0.05 0.52
CA LEU A 7 7.50 -1.26 -0.14
C LEU A 7 8.99 -1.19 -0.51
N ALA A 8 9.63 -2.35 -0.57
CA ALA A 8 11.03 -2.50 -0.96
C ALA A 8 11.32 -1.95 -2.38
N SER A 9 10.32 -1.98 -3.29
CA SER A 9 10.40 -1.33 -4.60
C SER A 9 10.49 0.21 -4.55
N GLY A 10 10.41 0.83 -3.37
CA GLY A 10 10.39 2.29 -3.23
C GLY A 10 9.01 2.89 -3.54
N ARG A 11 7.96 2.09 -3.41
CA ARG A 11 6.56 2.51 -3.58
C ARG A 11 5.89 2.64 -2.21
N VAL A 12 4.87 3.50 -2.10
CA VAL A 12 4.04 3.63 -0.89
C VAL A 12 2.68 3.03 -1.17
N ALA A 13 2.23 2.22 -0.22
CA ALA A 13 0.97 1.51 -0.31
C ALA A 13 0.15 1.69 0.97
N LEU A 14 -1.16 1.69 0.80
CA LEU A 14 -2.14 1.72 1.88
C LEU A 14 -2.56 0.29 2.20
N VAL A 15 -2.47 -0.12 3.47
CA VAL A 15 -2.96 -1.43 3.89
C VAL A 15 -4.48 -1.44 3.86
N VAL A 16 -5.06 -2.26 2.98
CA VAL A 16 -6.52 -2.37 2.81
C VAL A 16 -7.10 -3.57 3.55
N GLN A 17 -6.35 -4.67 3.60
CA GLN A 17 -6.76 -5.89 4.29
C GLN A 17 -5.54 -6.51 5.00
N ALA A 18 -5.66 -6.73 6.31
CA ALA A 18 -4.66 -7.49 7.06
C ALA A 18 -4.65 -8.95 6.57
N GLY A 19 -3.47 -9.51 6.36
CA GLY A 19 -3.34 -10.88 5.83
C GLY A 19 -3.91 -11.89 6.82
N GLU A 20 -4.99 -12.58 6.44
CA GLU A 20 -5.65 -13.59 7.30
C GLU A 20 -4.75 -14.81 7.56
N LYS A 21 -3.88 -15.15 6.59
CA LYS A 21 -2.93 -16.28 6.70
C LYS A 21 -1.58 -15.88 7.30
N SER A 22 -1.17 -14.62 7.18
CA SER A 22 0.12 -14.17 7.67
C SER A 22 0.10 -12.67 7.92
N LEU A 23 0.41 -12.28 9.15
CA LEU A 23 0.50 -10.88 9.59
C LEU A 23 1.52 -10.06 8.78
N LEU A 24 2.49 -10.74 8.16
CA LEU A 24 3.54 -10.12 7.35
C LEU A 24 3.16 -9.98 5.87
N LYS A 25 1.98 -10.48 5.47
CA LYS A 25 1.52 -10.49 4.07
C LYS A 25 0.10 -9.92 3.93
N PRO A 26 -0.11 -8.63 4.24
CA PRO A 26 -1.39 -7.97 3.98
C PRO A 26 -1.59 -7.65 2.49
N LYS A 27 -2.84 -7.41 2.09
CA LYS A 27 -3.14 -6.75 0.83
C LYS A 27 -3.01 -5.25 0.99
N VAL A 28 -2.35 -4.63 0.03
CA VAL A 28 -2.03 -3.21 0.06
C VAL A 28 -2.34 -2.57 -1.29
N HIS A 29 -2.77 -1.31 -1.29
CA HIS A 29 -3.01 -0.53 -2.50
C HIS A 29 -1.88 0.45 -2.71
N VAL A 30 -1.11 0.24 -3.76
CA VAL A 30 -0.01 1.13 -4.13
C VAL A 30 -0.59 2.36 -4.82
N PHE A 31 -0.27 3.55 -4.33
CA PHE A 31 -0.76 4.82 -4.92
C PHE A 31 0.36 5.83 -5.15
N TRP A 32 1.55 5.64 -4.59
CA TRP A 32 2.66 6.58 -4.79
C TRP A 32 3.99 5.88 -5.05
N SER A 33 4.86 6.52 -5.85
CA SER A 33 6.24 6.09 -6.06
C SER A 33 7.21 7.13 -5.52
N LEU A 34 8.05 6.73 -4.57
CA LEU A 34 9.12 7.58 -4.04
C LEU A 34 10.25 7.75 -5.07
N HIS A 35 10.42 6.77 -5.96
CA HIS A 35 11.46 6.80 -6.98
C HIS A 35 11.21 7.91 -8.01
N SER A 36 9.94 8.09 -8.40
CA SER A 36 9.52 9.13 -9.35
C SER A 36 8.85 10.34 -8.68
N GLN A 37 8.73 10.33 -7.35
CA GLN A 37 8.04 11.34 -6.53
C GLN A 37 6.69 11.76 -7.12
N ARG A 38 5.89 10.78 -7.55
CA ARG A 38 4.60 11.02 -8.18
C ARG A 38 3.57 9.98 -7.79
N GLU A 39 2.31 10.37 -7.93
CA GLU A 39 1.19 9.44 -7.84
C GLU A 39 1.33 8.38 -8.94
N VAL A 40 1.19 7.12 -8.54
CA VAL A 40 1.09 6.00 -9.47
C VAL A 40 -0.36 5.55 -9.54
N LYS A 41 -0.71 4.89 -10.63
CA LYS A 41 -2.03 4.31 -10.78
C LYS A 41 -2.31 3.40 -9.58
N PRO A 42 -3.45 3.57 -8.88
CA PRO A 42 -3.81 2.71 -7.77
C PRO A 42 -3.82 1.25 -8.21
N GLU A 43 -2.95 0.46 -7.62
CA GLU A 43 -2.78 -0.96 -7.95
C GLU A 43 -2.92 -1.78 -6.67
N ALA A 44 -3.82 -2.77 -6.71
CA ALA A 44 -3.97 -3.72 -5.62
C ALA A 44 -2.81 -4.72 -5.68
N LEU A 45 -2.02 -4.75 -4.62
CA LEU A 45 -0.87 -5.62 -4.47
C LEU A 45 -1.09 -6.57 -3.30
N ASP A 46 -1.12 -7.85 -3.61
CA ASP A 46 -1.19 -8.91 -2.60
C ASP A 46 0.23 -9.39 -2.25
N LEU A 47 0.74 -9.00 -1.08
CA LEU A 47 2.02 -9.50 -0.54
C LEU A 47 1.92 -10.98 -0.11
N GLY A 48 0.68 -11.47 0.01
CA GLY A 48 0.29 -12.87 0.15
C GLY A 48 0.76 -13.73 -1.03
N ASP A 49 0.76 -13.14 -2.22
CA ASP A 49 0.95 -13.85 -3.46
C ASP A 49 2.37 -14.41 -3.61
N SER A 50 2.48 -15.57 -4.26
CA SER A 50 3.77 -16.25 -4.46
C SER A 50 4.62 -15.58 -5.54
N PHE A 51 3.99 -14.82 -6.44
CA PHE A 51 4.65 -14.03 -7.49
C PHE A 51 5.03 -12.62 -7.02
N CYS A 52 4.54 -12.18 -5.86
CA CYS A 52 4.88 -10.88 -5.31
C CYS A 52 6.27 -10.92 -4.65
N THR A 53 7.24 -10.25 -5.28
CA THR A 53 8.61 -10.09 -4.73
C THR A 53 8.76 -8.84 -3.87
N ASP A 54 7.74 -8.00 -3.84
CA ASP A 54 7.69 -6.81 -3.00
C ASP A 54 7.44 -7.18 -1.53
N THR A 55 8.07 -6.44 -0.62
CA THR A 55 7.95 -6.63 0.83
C THR A 55 7.84 -5.29 1.53
N ILE A 56 7.24 -5.27 2.72
CA ILE A 56 7.14 -4.07 3.54
C ILE A 56 8.50 -3.80 4.18
N THR A 57 9.11 -2.67 3.82
CA THR A 57 10.39 -2.20 4.40
C THR A 57 10.16 -1.36 5.66
N GLY A 58 9.00 -0.71 5.78
CA GLY A 58 8.66 0.10 6.96
C GLY A 58 7.23 0.65 6.90
N ALA A 59 6.76 1.18 8.02
CA ALA A 59 5.52 1.94 8.08
C ALA A 59 5.75 3.39 7.62
N GLU A 60 4.78 3.94 6.90
CA GLU A 60 4.76 5.33 6.46
C GLU A 60 3.80 6.16 7.32
N ASP A 61 4.15 7.42 7.54
CA ASP A 61 3.34 8.30 8.38
C ASP A 61 2.10 8.79 7.62
N SER A 62 0.92 8.40 8.09
CA SER A 62 -0.35 8.82 7.50
C SER A 62 -0.59 10.32 7.55
N GLY A 63 0.05 11.02 8.48
CA GLY A 63 0.03 12.46 8.61
C GLY A 63 0.83 13.17 7.53
N LEU A 64 1.64 12.51 6.70
CA LEU A 64 2.28 13.11 5.53
C LEU A 64 1.38 13.11 4.29
N TRP A 65 0.39 12.22 4.26
CA TRP A 65 -0.44 11.96 3.07
C TRP A 65 -1.85 12.55 3.18
N HIS A 66 -2.05 13.58 4.02
CA HIS A 66 -3.34 14.26 4.21
C HIS A 66 -3.89 14.91 2.92
N ASN A 67 -3.02 15.22 1.95
CA ASN A 67 -3.42 15.75 0.65
C ASN A 67 -3.89 14.66 -0.34
N VAL A 68 -3.71 13.38 0.00
CA VAL A 68 -4.12 12.24 -0.83
C VAL A 68 -5.43 11.69 -0.28
N ASP A 69 -6.37 11.37 -1.17
CA ASP A 69 -7.65 10.79 -0.78
C ASP A 69 -7.50 9.30 -0.44
N LEU A 70 -6.95 9.01 0.74
CA LEU A 70 -6.74 7.65 1.24
C LEU A 70 -8.05 6.84 1.32
N ASN A 71 -9.17 7.53 1.51
CA ASN A 71 -10.50 6.91 1.55
C ASN A 71 -10.87 6.32 0.19
N ARG A 72 -10.65 7.07 -0.89
CA ARG A 72 -10.81 6.59 -2.26
C ARG A 72 -9.86 5.45 -2.58
N ILE A 73 -8.61 5.53 -2.13
CA ILE A 73 -7.62 4.45 -2.32
C ILE A 73 -8.07 3.18 -1.61
N TRP A 74 -8.59 3.29 -0.38
CA TRP A 74 -9.11 2.15 0.36
C TRP A 74 -10.35 1.53 -0.30
N ALA A 75 -11.25 2.36 -0.83
CA ALA A 75 -12.49 1.92 -1.46
C ALA A 75 -12.34 1.30 -2.87
N LEU A 76 -11.15 1.36 -3.48
CA LEU A 76 -10.90 0.88 -4.85
C LEU A 76 -11.13 -0.64 -5.05
N GLU A 77 -11.14 -1.44 -3.98
CA GLU A 77 -11.39 -2.90 -4.03
C GLU A 77 -12.86 -3.31 -3.78
N SER A 78 -13.79 -2.36 -3.63
CA SER A 78 -15.21 -2.65 -3.36
C SER A 78 -16.14 -2.57 -4.59
N ALA A 79 -15.60 -2.69 -5.81
CA ALA A 79 -16.38 -2.64 -7.06
C ALA A 79 -16.30 -3.97 -7.83
#